data_AF-A0A7W0J2S7-F1
#
_entry.id   AF-A0A7W0J2S7-F1
#
_cell.length_a   1.000
_cell.length_b   1.000
_cell.length_c   1.000
_cell.angle_alpha   90.00
_cell.angle_beta   90.00
_cell.angle_gamma   90.00
#
_symmetry.space_group_name_H-M   'P 1'
#
loop_
_entity.id
_entity.type
_entity.pdbx_description
1 polymer ?
#
loop_
_entity_poly.entity_id
_entity_poly.type
_entity_poly.pdbx_seq_one_letter_code
_entity_poly.pdbx_strand_id
1 'polypeptide(L)'
;PESYFDAVRPGLMLYGHSPIHDTGFKMQDKKNRASCVVHQASCLKPAMTVKTKILSIRRFKRGTPVSYGRTFVTARESLIAVLPVGYADGYPRVLSNNADVIIRGKRAPVAGRICMDTAMADVTEIRDVSEGDEVILLGRQKNTAITAFELAERAGTIPYEILTSLGNKSRRVYING
;
A
#
# COMPACT_ATOMS: atom_id res chain seq x y z
N PRO A 1 0.73 -25.49 -17.77
CA PRO A 1 1.34 -26.84 -17.62
C PRO A 1 2.05 -27.31 -18.89
N GLU A 2 1.43 -27.15 -20.05
CA GLU A 2 2.06 -27.50 -21.35
C GLU A 2 3.31 -26.65 -21.67
N SER A 3 3.41 -25.44 -21.13
CA SER A 3 4.56 -24.54 -21.26
C SER A 3 5.64 -24.73 -20.18
N TYR A 4 5.58 -25.81 -19.39
CA TYR A 4 6.57 -26.04 -18.32
C TYR A 4 7.91 -26.53 -18.84
N PHE A 5 7.93 -27.25 -19.98
CA PHE A 5 9.13 -27.88 -20.53
C PHE A 5 9.96 -28.54 -19.40
N ASP A 6 11.28 -28.35 -19.39
CA ASP A 6 12.16 -28.91 -18.36
C ASP A 6 12.20 -28.08 -17.07
N ALA A 7 11.85 -26.78 -17.13
CA ALA A 7 11.94 -25.88 -15.98
C ALA A 7 11.02 -24.64 -16.10
N VAL A 8 10.55 -24.17 -14.95
CA VAL A 8 9.78 -22.92 -14.81
C VAL A 8 10.56 -21.87 -14.02
N ARG A 9 10.32 -20.58 -14.30
CA ARG A 9 11.01 -19.45 -13.65
C ARG A 9 10.01 -18.51 -12.97
N PRO A 10 9.40 -18.92 -11.84
CA PRO A 10 8.47 -18.06 -11.13
C PRO A 10 9.20 -16.83 -10.55
N GLY A 11 8.64 -15.64 -10.77
CA GLY A 11 9.13 -14.38 -10.22
C GLY A 11 8.20 -13.87 -9.11
N LEU A 12 7.27 -13.00 -9.46
CA LEU A 12 6.30 -12.36 -8.55
C LEU A 12 5.56 -13.35 -7.61
N MET A 13 5.28 -14.56 -8.08
CA MET A 13 4.63 -15.60 -7.29
C MET A 13 5.45 -16.01 -6.06
N LEU A 14 6.78 -16.01 -6.15
CA LEU A 14 7.66 -16.30 -5.02
C LEU A 14 7.53 -15.27 -3.90
N TYR A 15 7.12 -14.05 -4.24
CA TYR A 15 6.87 -12.96 -3.29
C TYR A 15 5.41 -12.88 -2.85
N GLY A 16 4.59 -13.88 -3.21
CA GLY A 16 3.22 -13.98 -2.75
C GLY A 16 2.19 -13.22 -3.58
N HIS A 17 2.51 -12.91 -4.83
CA HIS A 17 1.65 -12.13 -5.72
C HIS A 17 1.38 -12.88 -7.05
N SER A 18 0.12 -12.95 -7.46
CA SER A 18 -0.28 -13.62 -8.71
C SER A 18 0.10 -12.78 -9.93
N PRO A 19 0.77 -13.30 -10.96
CA PRO A 19 1.03 -12.55 -12.19
C PRO A 19 -0.22 -12.39 -13.07
N ILE A 20 -1.28 -13.14 -12.76
CA ILE A 20 -2.55 -13.09 -13.47
C ILE A 20 -3.46 -12.13 -12.71
N HIS A 21 -3.82 -11.03 -13.37
CA HIS A 21 -4.77 -10.06 -12.88
C HIS A 21 -6.18 -10.65 -12.98
N ASP A 22 -6.95 -10.60 -11.90
CA ASP A 22 -8.38 -10.93 -11.96
C ASP A 22 -9.10 -9.76 -12.63
N THR A 23 -9.10 -9.72 -13.96
CA THR A 23 -9.82 -8.72 -14.78
C THR A 23 -11.33 -8.95 -14.79
N GLY A 24 -11.90 -9.56 -13.75
CA GLY A 24 -13.34 -9.82 -13.66
C GLY A 24 -13.77 -11.14 -14.29
N PHE A 25 -12.92 -12.17 -14.25
CA PHE A 25 -13.38 -13.54 -14.53
C PHE A 25 -14.22 -13.99 -13.33
N LYS A 26 -15.52 -13.69 -13.38
CA LYS A 26 -16.48 -14.13 -12.37
C LYS A 26 -16.32 -15.64 -12.14
N MET A 27 -16.07 -15.99 -10.89
CA MET A 27 -16.16 -17.33 -10.30
C MET A 27 -17.56 -17.93 -10.51
N GLN A 28 -17.91 -18.31 -11.74
CA GLN A 28 -19.15 -19.06 -12.02
C GLN A 28 -18.91 -20.32 -12.88
N ASP A 29 -17.79 -20.42 -13.59
CA ASP A 29 -17.47 -21.64 -14.32
C ASP A 29 -16.53 -22.56 -13.53
N LYS A 30 -17.12 -23.40 -12.66
CA LYS A 30 -16.46 -24.55 -11.99
C LYS A 30 -15.86 -25.59 -12.97
N LYS A 31 -16.03 -25.41 -14.28
CA LYS A 31 -15.51 -26.31 -15.32
C LYS A 31 -14.29 -25.78 -16.07
N ASN A 32 -13.83 -24.55 -15.81
CA ASN A 32 -12.73 -23.95 -16.57
C ASN A 32 -11.40 -24.01 -15.80
N ARG A 33 -10.30 -24.43 -16.46
CA ARG A 33 -8.95 -24.56 -15.84
C ARG A 33 -8.44 -23.22 -15.26
N ALA A 34 -8.97 -22.08 -15.72
CA ALA A 34 -8.71 -20.76 -15.15
C ALA A 34 -9.20 -20.61 -13.69
N SER A 35 -10.29 -21.28 -13.31
CA SER A 35 -10.81 -21.29 -11.92
C SER A 35 -9.82 -21.94 -10.94
N CYS A 36 -9.11 -23.00 -11.35
CA CYS A 36 -8.06 -23.63 -10.54
C CYS A 36 -6.84 -22.72 -10.37
N VAL A 37 -6.46 -21.96 -11.40
CA VAL A 37 -5.30 -21.03 -11.33
C VAL A 37 -5.62 -19.83 -10.44
N VAL A 38 -6.86 -19.31 -10.48
CA VAL A 38 -7.33 -18.27 -9.55
C VAL A 38 -7.45 -18.81 -8.11
N HIS A 39 -7.84 -20.08 -7.93
CA HIS A 39 -7.79 -20.74 -6.63
C HIS A 39 -6.37 -20.97 -6.08
N GLN A 40 -5.39 -21.24 -6.94
CA GLN A 40 -3.99 -21.35 -6.53
C GLN A 40 -3.32 -19.99 -6.28
N ALA A 41 -3.70 -18.97 -7.06
CA ALA A 41 -3.31 -17.57 -6.83
C ALA A 41 -3.78 -17.05 -5.47
N SER A 42 -4.93 -17.52 -4.97
CA SER A 42 -5.44 -17.19 -3.63
C SER A 42 -4.72 -17.92 -2.49
N CYS A 43 -3.86 -18.90 -2.78
CA CYS A 43 -2.97 -19.53 -1.79
C CYS A 43 -1.66 -18.76 -1.59
N LEU A 44 -1.36 -17.78 -2.45
CA LEU A 44 -0.14 -16.99 -2.34
C LEU A 44 -0.22 -16.04 -1.14
N LYS A 45 0.86 -16.00 -0.34
CA LYS A 45 0.96 -15.17 0.85
C LYS A 45 1.98 -14.07 0.60
N PRO A 46 1.56 -12.78 0.55
CA PRO A 46 2.48 -11.66 0.37
C PRO A 46 3.62 -11.71 1.40
N ALA A 47 4.86 -11.68 0.90
CA ALA A 47 6.05 -11.83 1.73
C ALA A 47 6.61 -10.51 2.28
N MET A 48 6.09 -9.38 1.79
CA MET A 48 6.60 -8.04 2.12
C MET A 48 5.57 -7.23 2.88
N THR A 49 6.01 -6.53 3.92
CA THR A 49 5.25 -5.46 4.58
C THR A 49 6.17 -4.26 4.71
N VAL A 50 5.72 -3.10 4.22
CA VAL A 50 6.43 -1.84 4.38
C VAL A 50 5.67 -0.99 5.39
N LYS A 51 6.40 -0.56 6.41
CA LYS A 51 5.85 0.20 7.51
C LYS A 51 6.78 1.32 7.95
N THR A 52 6.18 2.37 8.46
CA THR A 52 6.82 3.50 9.12
C THR A 52 6.13 3.76 10.45
N LYS A 53 6.39 4.90 11.08
CA LYS A 53 5.71 5.36 12.28
C LYS A 53 5.20 6.79 12.12
N ILE A 54 4.22 7.18 12.91
CA ILE A 54 3.83 8.59 12.99
C ILE A 54 4.97 9.39 13.61
N LEU A 55 5.47 10.40 12.87
CA LEU A 55 6.49 11.32 13.36
C LEU A 55 5.89 12.41 14.24
N SER A 56 4.77 13.00 13.80
CA SER A 56 4.04 13.99 14.59
C SER A 56 2.57 14.06 14.17
N ILE A 57 1.71 14.58 15.05
CA ILE A 57 0.29 14.80 14.75
C ILE A 57 -0.05 16.28 14.99
N ARG A 58 -0.76 16.89 14.04
CA ARG A 58 -1.21 18.28 14.16
C ARG A 58 -2.70 18.41 13.89
N ARG A 59 -3.36 19.23 14.69
CA ARG A 59 -4.77 19.61 14.50
C ARG A 59 -4.85 20.83 13.58
N PHE A 60 -5.74 20.75 12.61
CA PHE A 60 -6.00 21.83 11.67
C PHE A 60 -7.49 22.16 11.63
N LYS A 61 -7.81 23.46 11.57
CA LYS A 61 -9.18 23.93 11.35
C LYS A 61 -9.63 23.59 9.92
N ARG A 62 -10.93 23.56 9.69
CA ARG A 62 -11.52 23.50 8.33
C ARG A 62 -10.95 24.61 7.44
N GLY A 63 -10.71 24.30 6.16
CA GLY A 63 -10.18 25.25 5.18
C GLY A 63 -8.66 25.41 5.19
N THR A 64 -7.94 24.59 5.97
CA THR A 64 -6.48 24.66 6.04
C THR A 64 -5.85 23.83 4.92
N PRO A 65 -4.97 24.41 4.07
CA PRO A 65 -4.25 23.64 3.07
C PRO A 65 -3.16 22.76 3.71
N VAL A 66 -2.98 21.56 3.17
CA VAL A 66 -1.93 20.62 3.59
C VAL A 66 -1.01 20.30 2.41
N SER A 67 0.30 20.26 2.69
CA SER A 67 1.36 19.98 1.71
C SER A 67 1.48 21.02 0.59
N TYR A 68 2.34 20.71 -0.40
CA TYR A 68 2.63 21.55 -1.54
C TYR A 68 1.44 21.75 -2.48
N GLY A 69 1.37 22.95 -3.06
CA GLY A 69 0.39 23.32 -4.08
C GLY A 69 -1.05 23.38 -3.57
N ARG A 70 -1.28 23.26 -2.25
CA ARG A 70 -2.60 23.30 -1.62
C ARG A 70 -3.60 22.33 -2.28
N THR A 71 -3.09 21.19 -2.75
CA THR A 71 -3.89 20.17 -3.47
C THR A 71 -4.87 19.42 -2.57
N PHE A 72 -4.66 19.51 -1.25
CA PHE A 72 -5.60 19.07 -0.24
C PHE A 72 -5.91 20.24 0.69
N VAL A 73 -7.18 20.41 1.00
CA VAL A 73 -7.69 21.40 1.95
C VAL A 73 -8.65 20.69 2.90
N THR A 74 -8.46 20.88 4.21
CA THR A 74 -9.26 20.19 5.22
C THR A 74 -10.75 20.54 5.08
N ALA A 75 -11.60 19.53 4.89
CA ALA A 75 -13.05 19.72 4.79
C ALA A 75 -13.72 19.96 6.15
N ARG A 76 -13.05 19.55 7.23
CA ARG A 76 -13.48 19.65 8.63
C ARG A 76 -12.29 20.00 9.53
N GLU A 77 -12.53 20.12 10.84
CA GLU A 77 -11.41 20.05 11.77
C GLU A 77 -10.77 18.67 11.63
N SER A 78 -9.48 18.63 11.27
CA SER A 78 -8.77 17.41 10.93
C SER A 78 -7.54 17.23 11.80
N LEU A 79 -7.25 15.98 12.15
CA LEU A 79 -5.96 15.55 12.68
C LEU A 79 -5.12 15.00 11.53
N ILE A 80 -3.97 15.61 11.28
CA ILE A 80 -3.06 15.21 10.20
C ILE A 80 -1.79 14.67 10.81
N ALA A 81 -1.48 13.42 10.48
CA ALA A 81 -0.23 12.75 10.85
C ALA A 81 0.85 13.04 9.81
N VAL A 82 2.07 13.33 10.26
CA VAL A 82 3.27 13.39 9.41
C VAL A 82 3.98 12.04 9.48
N LEU A 83 4.29 11.48 8.31
CA LEU A 83 4.94 10.20 8.15
C LEU A 83 6.34 10.44 7.57
N PRO A 84 7.42 9.90 8.16
CA PRO A 84 8.78 10.01 7.65
C PRO A 84 8.99 8.98 6.54
N VAL A 85 8.29 9.19 5.42
CA VAL A 85 8.41 8.43 4.18
C VAL A 85 8.00 9.31 3.02
N GLY A 86 8.77 9.31 1.93
CA GLY A 86 8.41 10.02 0.72
C GLY A 86 8.83 9.31 -0.55
N TYR A 87 8.85 10.04 -1.65
CA TYR A 87 9.21 9.45 -2.95
C TYR A 87 10.69 9.08 -3.04
N ALA A 88 11.56 9.66 -2.21
CA ALA A 88 12.97 9.26 -2.14
C ALA A 88 13.16 7.87 -1.51
N ASP A 89 12.19 7.42 -0.71
CA ASP A 89 12.08 6.06 -0.14
C ASP A 89 11.30 5.11 -1.06
N GLY A 90 10.90 5.59 -2.24
CA GLY A 90 10.13 4.84 -3.22
C GLY A 90 8.62 4.82 -2.98
N TYR A 91 8.07 5.69 -2.11
CA TYR A 91 6.62 5.86 -2.03
C TYR A 91 6.11 6.74 -3.21
N PRO A 92 5.40 6.17 -4.20
CA PRO A 92 5.21 6.85 -5.48
C PRO A 92 4.47 8.19 -5.33
N ARG A 93 5.07 9.27 -5.86
CA ARG A 93 4.49 10.62 -5.75
C ARG A 93 3.10 10.72 -6.39
N VAL A 94 2.80 9.89 -7.39
CA VAL A 94 1.48 9.82 -8.05
C VAL A 94 0.36 9.39 -7.10
N LEU A 95 0.68 8.73 -5.98
CA LEU A 95 -0.29 8.34 -4.95
C LEU A 95 -0.76 9.51 -4.06
N SER A 96 -0.28 10.73 -4.32
CA SER A 96 -0.75 11.94 -3.64
C SER A 96 -2.27 12.08 -3.76
N ASN A 97 -2.98 12.20 -2.64
CA ASN A 97 -4.46 12.22 -2.56
C ASN A 97 -5.17 10.99 -3.17
N ASN A 98 -4.43 9.93 -3.49
CA ASN A 98 -4.97 8.75 -4.16
C ASN A 98 -4.55 7.45 -3.46
N ALA A 99 -3.97 7.50 -2.26
CA ALA A 99 -3.64 6.30 -1.51
C ALA A 99 -4.16 6.39 -0.08
N ASP A 100 -4.21 5.24 0.57
CA ASP A 100 -4.42 5.14 2.01
C ASP A 100 -3.14 4.60 2.66
N VAL A 101 -3.06 4.76 3.98
CA VAL A 101 -2.17 4.02 4.86
C VAL A 101 -3.01 3.33 5.94
N ILE A 102 -2.47 2.31 6.62
CA ILE A 102 -3.19 1.65 7.73
C ILE A 102 -2.55 2.04 9.06
N ILE A 103 -3.36 2.55 9.98
CA ILE A 103 -2.96 2.94 11.33
C ILE A 103 -3.97 2.35 12.32
N ARG A 104 -3.50 1.63 13.34
CA ARG A 104 -4.32 0.91 14.34
C ARG A 104 -5.40 -0.01 13.74
N GLY A 105 -5.19 -0.50 12.52
CA GLY A 105 -6.08 -1.37 11.76
C GLY A 105 -7.15 -0.65 10.92
N LYS A 106 -7.08 0.68 10.81
CA LYS A 106 -7.99 1.51 10.01
C LYS A 106 -7.24 2.19 8.88
N ARG A 107 -7.92 2.38 7.74
CA ARG A 107 -7.38 3.18 6.62
C ARG A 107 -7.45 4.67 6.95
N ALA A 108 -6.38 5.39 6.64
CA ALA A 108 -6.28 6.84 6.68
C ALA A 108 -5.82 7.32 5.29
N PRO A 109 -6.55 8.23 4.63
CA PRO A 109 -6.17 8.70 3.30
C PRO A 109 -4.93 9.60 3.36
N VAL A 110 -4.08 9.51 2.33
CA VAL A 110 -2.97 10.45 2.11
C VAL A 110 -3.53 11.84 1.85
N ALA A 111 -3.09 12.82 2.64
CA ALA A 111 -3.57 14.19 2.63
C ALA A 111 -2.55 15.15 2.01
N GLY A 112 -2.72 15.46 0.74
CA GLY A 112 -1.86 16.36 -0.04
C GLY A 112 -0.77 15.63 -0.83
N ARG A 113 0.23 16.39 -1.27
CA ARG A 113 1.37 15.86 -2.02
C ARG A 113 2.29 15.03 -1.12
N ILE A 114 2.71 13.88 -1.61
CA ILE A 114 3.86 13.14 -1.07
C ILE A 114 5.13 13.94 -1.43
N CYS A 115 5.92 14.27 -0.41
CA CYS A 115 7.17 15.02 -0.51
C CYS A 115 8.36 14.06 -0.69
N MET A 116 9.58 14.60 -0.69
CA MET A 116 10.81 13.81 -0.86
C MET A 116 10.94 12.75 0.23
N ASP A 117 10.82 13.18 1.48
CA ASP A 117 11.08 12.34 2.67
C ASP A 117 9.87 12.25 3.62
N THR A 118 8.76 12.91 3.28
CA THR A 118 7.56 12.93 4.13
C THR A 118 6.26 12.81 3.35
N ALA A 119 5.26 12.23 4.01
CA ALA A 119 3.88 12.19 3.55
C ALA A 119 2.96 12.58 4.71
N MET A 120 1.75 13.02 4.39
CA MET A 120 0.73 13.33 5.38
C MET A 120 -0.46 12.39 5.20
N ALA A 121 -1.09 12.01 6.31
CA ALA A 121 -2.31 11.22 6.32
C ALA A 121 -3.36 11.87 7.22
N ASP A 122 -4.62 11.90 6.77
CA ASP A 122 -5.74 12.34 7.59
C ASP A 122 -6.16 11.21 8.54
N VAL A 123 -5.86 11.38 9.82
CA VAL A 123 -6.10 10.40 10.88
C VAL A 123 -7.30 10.77 11.77
N THR A 124 -8.13 11.73 11.33
CA THR A 124 -9.25 12.28 12.12
C THR A 124 -10.20 11.20 12.65
N GLU A 125 -10.45 10.14 11.89
CA GLU A 125 -11.40 9.05 12.24
C GLU A 125 -10.77 7.91 13.06
N ILE A 126 -9.49 8.03 13.41
CA ILE A 126 -8.74 7.03 14.15
C ILE A 126 -8.63 7.45 15.62
N ARG A 127 -9.38 6.76 16.48
CA ARG A 127 -9.37 7.01 17.93
C ARG A 127 -8.02 6.61 18.52
N ASP A 128 -7.59 7.37 19.52
CA ASP A 128 -6.36 7.15 20.31
C ASP A 128 -5.09 7.03 19.45
N VAL A 129 -5.08 7.69 18.29
CA VAL A 129 -3.89 7.77 17.43
C VAL A 129 -2.84 8.65 18.10
N SER A 130 -1.60 8.17 18.13
CA SER A 130 -0.49 8.81 18.85
C SER A 130 0.78 8.85 18.02
N GLU A 131 1.69 9.77 18.35
CA GLU A 131 3.04 9.77 17.79
C GLU A 131 3.75 8.44 18.10
N GLY A 132 4.51 7.92 17.13
CA GLY A 132 5.14 6.61 17.23
C GLY A 132 4.25 5.43 16.82
N ASP A 133 2.93 5.62 16.62
CA ASP A 133 2.06 4.54 16.13
C ASP A 133 2.58 3.97 14.80
N GLU A 134 2.51 2.65 14.66
CA GLU A 134 2.87 1.93 13.43
C GLU A 134 1.91 2.29 12.29
N VAL A 135 2.50 2.62 11.15
CA VAL A 135 1.79 2.94 9.91
C VAL A 135 2.19 1.94 8.83
N ILE A 136 1.24 1.17 8.32
CA ILE A 136 1.46 0.26 7.19
C ILE A 136 1.21 1.00 5.87
N LEU A 137 2.22 1.02 5.01
CA LEU A 137 2.15 1.56 3.65
C LEU A 137 1.78 0.47 2.64
N LEU A 138 2.27 -0.75 2.87
CA LEU A 138 2.00 -1.96 2.10
C LEU A 138 2.00 -3.15 3.06
N GLY A 139 0.99 -4.01 3.00
CA GLY A 139 0.86 -5.18 3.87
C GLY A 139 -0.47 -5.20 4.62
N ARG A 140 -0.51 -5.90 5.76
CA ARG A 140 -1.74 -6.11 6.54
C ARG A 140 -1.56 -5.74 8.00
N GLN A 141 -2.58 -5.11 8.58
CA GLN A 141 -2.72 -4.92 10.03
C GLN A 141 -4.16 -5.25 10.44
N LYS A 142 -4.33 -6.20 11.36
CA LYS A 142 -5.64 -6.76 11.73
C LYS A 142 -6.41 -7.26 10.48
N ASN A 143 -7.62 -6.79 10.26
CA ASN A 143 -8.49 -7.17 9.15
C ASN A 143 -8.39 -6.24 7.92
N THR A 144 -7.42 -5.32 7.93
CA THR A 144 -7.23 -4.32 6.88
C THR A 144 -5.90 -4.57 6.18
N ALA A 145 -5.90 -4.53 4.85
CA ALA A 145 -4.70 -4.71 4.04
C ALA A 145 -4.63 -3.66 2.94
N ILE A 146 -3.42 -3.27 2.57
CA ILE A 146 -3.08 -2.52 1.35
C ILE A 146 -2.16 -3.43 0.54
N THR A 147 -2.56 -3.76 -0.67
CA THR A 147 -1.81 -4.71 -1.52
C THR A 147 -0.91 -3.98 -2.51
N ALA A 148 0.13 -4.66 -3.00
CA ALA A 148 0.95 -4.14 -4.10
C ALA A 148 0.12 -3.89 -5.37
N PHE A 149 -0.91 -4.70 -5.62
CA PHE A 149 -1.85 -4.52 -6.72
C PHE A 149 -2.63 -3.22 -6.61
N GLU A 150 -3.21 -2.96 -5.45
CA GLU A 150 -3.96 -1.74 -5.21
C GLU A 150 -3.08 -0.51 -5.42
N LEU A 151 -1.87 -0.49 -4.86
CA LEU A 151 -0.95 0.64 -5.07
C LEU A 151 -0.54 0.77 -6.54
N ALA A 152 -0.32 -0.35 -7.23
CA ALA A 152 0.05 -0.36 -8.65
C ALA A 152 -1.08 0.19 -9.53
N GLU A 153 -2.31 -0.25 -9.32
CA GLU A 153 -3.51 0.26 -10.03
C GLU A 153 -3.65 1.77 -9.84
N ARG A 154 -3.59 2.24 -8.58
CA ARG A 154 -3.70 3.67 -8.25
C ARG A 154 -2.53 4.50 -8.78
N ALA A 155 -1.37 3.89 -9.00
CA ALA A 155 -0.19 4.54 -9.56
C ALA A 155 -0.09 4.40 -11.10
N GLY A 156 -0.97 3.63 -11.74
CA GLY A 156 -0.91 3.37 -13.18
C GLY A 156 0.28 2.48 -13.59
N THR A 157 0.64 1.51 -12.77
CA THR A 157 1.78 0.60 -12.98
C THR A 157 1.44 -0.85 -12.60
N ILE A 158 2.46 -1.71 -12.44
CA ILE A 158 2.38 -3.12 -12.05
C ILE A 158 3.00 -3.37 -10.66
N PRO A 159 2.61 -4.46 -9.96
CA PRO A 159 3.12 -4.76 -8.61
C PRO A 159 4.64 -4.87 -8.51
N TYR A 160 5.33 -5.30 -9.59
CA TYR A 160 6.79 -5.38 -9.62
C TYR A 160 7.43 -4.03 -9.32
N GLU A 161 6.94 -2.94 -9.92
CA GLU A 161 7.47 -1.60 -9.67
C GLU A 161 7.24 -1.15 -8.24
N ILE A 162 6.07 -1.43 -7.67
CA ILE A 162 5.77 -1.10 -6.27
C ILE A 162 6.71 -1.86 -5.31
N LEU A 163 6.84 -3.17 -5.49
CA LEU A 163 7.65 -4.03 -4.60
C LEU A 163 9.15 -3.75 -4.69
N THR A 164 9.62 -3.25 -5.83
CA THR A 164 11.04 -2.93 -6.04
C THR A 164 11.41 -1.51 -5.63
N SER A 165 10.45 -0.57 -5.70
CA SER A 165 10.67 0.83 -5.32
C SER A 165 10.45 1.08 -3.84
N LEU A 166 9.32 0.64 -3.29
CA LEU A 166 8.89 1.03 -1.95
C LEU A 166 9.78 0.40 -0.87
N GLY A 167 10.45 1.26 -0.09
CA GLY A 167 11.40 0.85 0.94
C GLY A 167 12.80 0.50 0.41
N ASN A 168 13.16 0.95 -0.80
CA ASN A 168 14.47 0.68 -1.40
C ASN A 168 15.66 1.18 -0.57
N LYS A 169 15.49 2.27 0.18
CA LYS A 169 16.48 2.83 1.11
C LYS A 169 16.27 2.39 2.56
N SER A 170 15.22 1.62 2.83
CA SER A 170 14.88 1.18 4.18
C SER A 170 15.62 -0.09 4.58
N ARG A 171 15.88 -0.25 5.88
CA ARG A 171 16.41 -1.50 6.43
C ARG A 171 15.42 -2.65 6.19
N ARG A 172 15.90 -3.73 5.56
CA ARG A 172 15.15 -4.99 5.42
C ARG A 172 15.30 -5.83 6.70
N VAL A 173 14.18 -6.27 7.24
CA VAL A 173 14.12 -7.20 8.38
C VAL A 173 13.48 -8.48 7.88
N TYR A 174 14.21 -9.58 7.93
CA TYR A 174 13.71 -10.91 7.56
C TYR A 174 13.12 -11.57 8.80
N ILE A 175 11.90 -12.10 8.69
CA ILE A 175 11.19 -12.75 9.78
C ILE A 175 11.18 -14.25 9.48
N ASN A 176 11.60 -15.07 10.46
CA ASN A 176 11.67 -16.54 10.35
C ASN A 176 12.54 -17.02 9.18
N GLY A 177 13.80 -16.56 9.14
CA GLY A 177 14.84 -17.22 8.35
C GLY A 177 15.28 -18.53 8.98
#